data_AF-A0A352PQ74-F1
#
_entry.id   AF-A0A352PQ74-F1
#
_cell.length_a   1.000
_cell.length_b   1.000
_cell.length_c   1.000
_cell.angle_alpha   90.00
_cell.angle_beta   90.00
_cell.angle_gamma   90.00
#
_symmetry.space_group_name_H-M   'P 1'
#
loop_
_entity.id
_entity.type
_entity.pdbx_description
1 polymer ?
#
loop_
_entity_poly.entity_id
_entity_poly.type
_entity_poly.pdbx_seq_one_letter_code
_entity_poly.pdbx_strand_id
1 'polypeptide(L)'
;MKACLITGGAGFIGSSFVLAMHECRQGQIINLDLLTYAGNPLNLQTLPSSPDYRFVRGDIGDRGLVRNLLETCHPLAVVNFAAESHVDRSI
;
A
#
# COMPACT_ATOMS: atom_id res chain seq x y z
N MET A 1 2.72 10.37 15.15
CA MET A 1 1.49 10.20 14.35
C MET A 1 1.26 8.71 14.16
N LYS A 2 0.02 8.23 14.10
CA LYS A 2 -0.26 6.79 14.00
C LYS A 2 -0.08 6.34 12.55
N ALA A 3 0.57 5.20 12.32
CA ALA A 3 0.86 4.69 10.97
C ALA A 3 -0.20 3.67 10.50
N CYS A 4 -0.43 3.59 9.20
CA CYS A 4 -1.29 2.59 8.56
C CYS A 4 -0.47 1.80 7.54
N LEU A 5 -0.51 0.46 7.65
CA LEU A 5 0.08 -0.43 6.67
C LEU A 5 -0.98 -0.78 5.63
N ILE A 6 -0.77 -0.35 4.39
CA ILE A 6 -1.66 -0.59 3.26
C ILE A 6 -0.96 -1.55 2.33
N THR A 7 -1.60 -2.66 1.96
CA THR A 7 -1.07 -3.57 0.94
C THR A 7 -1.81 -3.36 -0.39
N GLY A 8 -1.12 -3.53 -1.51
CA GLY A 8 -1.75 -3.37 -2.83
C GLY A 8 -2.12 -1.91 -3.15
N GLY A 9 -1.45 -0.95 -2.51
CA GLY A 9 -1.76 0.47 -2.64
C GLY A 9 -1.39 1.08 -3.98
N ALA A 10 -0.67 0.38 -4.87
CA ALA A 10 -0.43 0.83 -6.24
C ALA A 10 -1.53 0.37 -7.23
N GLY A 11 -2.46 -0.50 -6.79
CA GLY A 11 -3.63 -0.92 -7.57
C GLY A 11 -4.73 0.15 -7.66
N PHE A 12 -5.84 -0.15 -8.35
CA PHE A 12 -6.91 0.83 -8.60
C PHE A 12 -7.57 1.35 -7.31
N ILE A 13 -8.17 0.48 -6.51
CA ILE A 13 -8.84 0.86 -5.24
C ILE A 13 -7.78 1.29 -4.20
N GLY A 14 -6.69 0.53 -4.10
CA GLY A 14 -5.62 0.79 -3.14
C GLY A 14 -5.02 2.18 -3.30
N SER A 15 -4.74 2.62 -4.53
CA SER A 15 -4.17 3.96 -4.77
C SER A 15 -5.14 5.07 -4.44
N SER A 16 -6.43 4.90 -4.77
CA SER A 16 -7.47 5.86 -4.39
C SER A 16 -7.57 6.01 -2.87
N PHE A 17 -7.50 4.89 -2.13
CA PHE A 17 -7.51 4.91 -0.67
C PHE A 17 -6.26 5.59 -0.09
N VAL A 18 -5.08 5.29 -0.62
CA VAL A 18 -3.81 5.92 -0.23
C VAL A 18 -3.86 7.44 -0.43
N LEU A 19 -4.34 7.91 -1.59
CA LEU A 19 -4.47 9.33 -1.89
C LEU A 19 -5.46 10.03 -0.95
N ALA A 20 -6.64 9.43 -0.71
CA ALA A 20 -7.64 9.99 0.20
C ALA A 20 -7.13 10.09 1.66
N MET A 21 -6.42 9.06 2.15
CA MET A 21 -5.75 9.08 3.45
C MET A 21 -4.71 10.21 3.55
N HIS A 22 -3.93 10.39 2.48
CA HIS A 22 -2.92 11.45 2.40
C HIS A 22 -3.55 12.85 2.43
N GLU A 23 -4.58 13.09 1.61
CA GLU A 23 -5.32 14.35 1.57
C GLU A 23 -5.96 14.70 2.91
N CYS A 24 -6.53 13.70 3.59
CA CYS A 24 -7.12 13.86 4.93
C CYS A 24 -6.08 13.97 6.05
N ARG A 25 -4.77 13.90 5.75
CA ARG A 25 -3.65 13.92 6.71
C ARG A 25 -3.81 12.88 7.83
N GLN A 26 -4.28 11.68 7.49
CA GLN A 26 -4.59 10.62 8.44
C GLN A 26 -3.34 9.80 8.87
N GLY A 27 -2.25 10.49 9.19
CA GLY A 27 -1.03 9.90 9.69
C GLY A 27 -0.11 9.31 8.61
N GLN A 28 0.80 8.44 9.04
CA GLN A 28 1.83 7.88 8.17
C GLN A 28 1.28 6.71 7.36
N ILE A 29 1.62 6.64 6.08
CA ILE A 29 1.21 5.61 5.14
C ILE A 29 2.43 4.76 4.80
N ILE A 30 2.38 3.47 5.13
CA ILE A 30 3.32 2.48 4.63
C ILE A 30 2.60 1.67 3.56
N ASN A 31 2.94 1.89 2.29
CA ASN A 31 2.36 1.15 1.17
C ASN A 31 3.26 -0.01 0.77
N LEU A 32 2.84 -1.24 1.06
CA LEU A 32 3.47 -2.49 0.64
C LEU A 32 2.84 -2.98 -0.67
N ASP A 33 3.60 -3.00 -1.76
CA ASP A 33 3.09 -3.46 -3.05
C ASP A 33 4.15 -4.28 -3.80
N LEU A 34 3.71 -5.37 -4.42
CA LEU A 34 4.59 -6.23 -5.23
C LEU A 34 4.88 -5.61 -6.60
N LEU A 35 4.07 -4.64 -7.04
CA LEU A 35 4.06 -4.08 -8.38
C LEU A 35 3.91 -5.19 -9.44
N THR A 36 2.85 -5.99 -9.29
CA THR A 36 2.41 -6.92 -10.34
C THR A 36 1.90 -6.14 -11.56
N TYR A 37 1.42 -6.84 -12.58
CA TYR A 37 0.86 -6.20 -13.78
C TYR A 37 -0.28 -5.20 -13.48
N ALA A 38 -1.01 -5.39 -12.38
CA ALA A 38 -2.12 -4.53 -11.97
C ALA A 38 -1.68 -3.33 -11.10
N GLY A 39 -0.43 -3.32 -10.63
CA GLY A 39 0.14 -2.23 -9.84
C GLY A 39 0.75 -1.16 -10.75
N ASN A 40 0.30 0.09 -10.60
CA ASN A 40 0.84 1.21 -11.37
C ASN A 40 1.40 2.30 -10.44
N PRO A 41 2.73 2.45 -10.31
CA PRO A 41 3.34 3.50 -9.49
C PRO A 41 2.92 4.92 -9.88
N LEU A 42 2.51 5.16 -11.14
CA LEU A 42 2.06 6.47 -11.60
C LEU A 42 0.77 6.92 -10.90
N ASN A 43 -0.04 5.99 -10.39
CA ASN A 43 -1.22 6.31 -9.59
C ASN A 43 -0.85 7.11 -8.33
N LEU A 44 0.38 6.97 -7.84
CA LEU A 44 0.88 7.60 -6.61
C LEU A 44 1.99 8.62 -6.88
N GLN A 45 2.15 9.11 -8.12
CA GLN A 45 3.29 9.95 -8.53
C GLN A 45 3.52 11.22 -7.69
N THR A 46 2.50 11.70 -6.99
CA THR A 46 2.56 12.90 -6.13
C THR A 46 3.08 12.62 -4.72
N LEU A 47 3.13 11.35 -4.30
CA LEU A 47 3.43 10.94 -2.92
C LEU A 47 4.90 10.64 -2.58
N PRO A 48 5.81 10.26 -3.51
CA PRO A 48 7.20 9.95 -3.16
C PRO A 48 7.95 11.07 -2.43
N SER A 49 7.53 12.32 -2.63
CA SER A 49 8.12 13.49 -1.95
C SER A 49 7.46 13.82 -0.61
N SER A 50 6.41 13.08 -0.21
CA SER A 50 5.68 13.32 1.02
C SER A 50 6.40 12.71 2.24
N PRO A 51 6.60 13.47 3.33
CA PRO A 51 7.23 12.94 4.54
C PRO A 51 6.37 11.88 5.26
N ASP A 52 5.07 11.83 4.96
CA ASP A 52 4.12 10.91 5.58
C ASP A 52 3.87 9.66 4.73
N TYR A 53 4.53 9.49 3.58
CA TYR A 53 4.39 8.34 2.70
C TYR A 53 5.69 7.56 2.56
N ARG A 54 5.62 6.24 2.81
CA ARG A 54 6.70 5.29 2.59
C ARG A 54 6.24 4.18 1.68
N PHE A 55 6.88 4.06 0.53
CA PHE A 55 6.70 2.90 -0.34
C PHE A 55 7.64 1.76 0.05
N VAL A 56 7.10 0.54 0.09
CA VAL A 56 7.86 -0.70 0.30
C VAL A 56 7.50 -1.65 -0.83
N ARG A 57 8.47 -1.94 -1.70
CA ARG A 57 8.27 -2.96 -2.73
C ARG A 57 8.46 -4.35 -2.13
N GLY A 58 7.46 -5.22 -2.24
CA GLY A 58 7.56 -6.57 -1.74
C GLY A 58 6.24 -7.35 -1.79
N ASP A 59 6.32 -8.64 -1.50
CA ASP A 59 5.17 -9.55 -1.49
C ASP A 59 4.55 -9.63 -0.09
N ILE A 60 3.23 -9.61 0.00
CA ILE A 60 2.51 -9.90 1.25
C ILE A 60 2.68 -11.36 1.70
N GLY A 61 3.05 -12.26 0.78
CA GLY A 61 3.43 -13.64 1.08
C GLY A 61 4.77 -13.78 1.80
N ASP A 62 5.64 -12.76 1.75
CA ASP A 62 6.90 -12.75 2.49
C ASP A 62 6.64 -12.48 3.97
N ARG A 63 6.52 -13.57 4.74
CA ARG A 63 6.31 -13.52 6.20
C ARG A 63 7.39 -12.75 6.95
N GLY A 64 8.63 -12.80 6.48
CA GLY A 64 9.76 -12.12 7.12
C GLY A 64 9.65 -10.62 6.95
N LEU A 65 9.37 -10.18 5.73
CA LEU A 65 9.11 -8.77 5.41
C LEU A 65 7.90 -8.23 6.18
N VAL A 66 6.75 -8.92 6.12
CA VAL A 66 5.53 -8.48 6.80
C VAL A 66 5.75 -8.38 8.31
N ARG A 67 6.41 -9.39 8.91
CA ARG A 67 6.77 -9.34 10.33
C ARG A 67 7.65 -8.13 10.64
N ASN A 68 8.71 -7.91 9.86
CA ASN A 68 9.60 -6.79 10.06
C ASN A 68 8.86 -5.44 9.98
N LEU A 69 7.94 -5.27 9.02
CA LEU A 69 7.14 -4.05 8.91
C LEU A 69 6.22 -3.83 10.11
N LEU A 70 5.56 -4.88 10.60
CA LEU A 70 4.70 -4.80 11.79
C LEU A 70 5.50 -4.45 13.05
N GLU A 71 6.69 -5.05 13.21
CA GLU A 71 7.57 -4.83 14.37
C GLU A 71 8.31 -3.48 14.32
N THR A 72 8.67 -2.98 13.14
CA THR A 72 9.42 -1.71 13.02
C THR A 72 8.53 -0.50 12.91
N CYS A 73 7.37 -0.63 12.24
CA CYS A 73 6.48 0.51 11.97
C CYS A 73 5.34 0.62 12.99
N HIS A 74 5.02 -0.45 13.72
CA HIS A 74 3.92 -0.51 14.69
C HIS A 74 2.63 0.16 14.20
N PRO A 75 2.08 -0.28 13.06
CA PRO A 75 0.90 0.37 12.49
C PRO A 75 -0.30 0.23 13.43
N LEU A 76 -1.12 1.28 13.50
CA LEU A 76 -2.40 1.26 14.21
C LEU A 76 -3.40 0.33 13.51
N ALA A 77 -3.33 0.27 12.18
CA ALA A 77 -4.25 -0.48 11.35
C ALA A 77 -3.50 -1.08 10.15
N VAL A 78 -4.04 -2.20 9.67
CA VAL A 78 -3.62 -2.84 8.42
C VAL A 78 -4.82 -2.87 7.48
N VAL A 79 -4.65 -2.39 6.25
CA VAL A 79 -5.69 -2.43 5.20
C VAL A 79 -5.15 -3.22 4.02
N ASN A 80 -5.76 -4.37 3.73
CA ASN A 80 -5.24 -5.32 2.76
C ASN A 80 -6.02 -5.27 1.43
N PHE A 81 -5.49 -4.57 0.42
CA PHE A 81 -6.03 -4.59 -0.94
C PHE A 81 -5.26 -5.52 -1.89
N ALA A 82 -4.06 -5.98 -1.51
CA ALA A 82 -3.27 -6.87 -2.33
C ALA A 82 -4.02 -8.17 -2.61
N ALA A 83 -4.31 -8.41 -3.90
CA ALA A 83 -4.92 -9.61 -4.44
C ALA A 83 -4.63 -9.66 -5.95
N GLU A 84 -4.66 -10.85 -6.54
CA GLU A 84 -4.85 -10.99 -7.99
C GLU A 84 -6.34 -10.87 -8.29
N SER A 85 -6.72 -9.84 -9.04
CA SER A 85 -8.13 -9.49 -9.27
C SER A 85 -8.62 -9.79 -10.68
N HIS A 86 -7.76 -10.31 -11.58
CA HIS A 86 -8.23 -10.76 -12.88
C HIS A 86 -9.04 -12.04 -12.74
N VAL A 87 -10.25 -12.01 -13.28
CA VAL A 87 -10.95 -13.20 -13.69
C VAL A 87 -10.66 -13.34 -15.18
N ASP A 88 -9.86 -14.34 -15.57
CA ASP A 88 -9.54 -14.69 -16.98
C ASP A 88 -10.79 -14.94 -17.85
N ARG A 89 -11.98 -14.97 -17.23
CA ARG A 89 -13.30 -15.14 -17.87
C ARG A 89 -14.24 -13.99 -17.48
N SER A 90 -13.88 -12.77 -17.83
CA SER A 90 -14.83 -11.66 -17.80
C SER A 90 -15.73 -11.75 -19.04
N ILE A 91 -16.92 -12.37 -18.90
CA ILE A 91 -18.00 -12.43 -19.91
C ILE A 91 -18.85 -11.16 -19.81
#